data_AF-A0A7L2D4N3-F1
#
_entry.id   AF-A0A7L2D4N3-F1
#
_cell.length_a   1.000
_cell.length_b   1.000
_cell.length_c   1.000
_cell.angle_alpha   90.00
_cell.angle_beta   90.00
_cell.angle_gamma   90.00
#
_symmetry.space_group_name_H-M   'P 1'
#
loop_
_entity.id
_entity.type
_entity.pdbx_description
1 polymer ?
#
loop_
_entity_poly.entity_id
_entity_poly.type
_entity_poly.pdbx_seq_one_letter_code
_entity_poly.pdbx_strand_id
1 'polypeptide(L)'
;MGALQPGLPSPVMLLEKWELLIIDLKDCFFTIPLHPDDSDSTPVQQQSNALQSASESHSFFHQSARALKRQFGITRADAGAIVAACPDCA
;
A
#
# COMPACT_ATOMS: atom_id res chain seq x y z
N MET A 1 26.16 14.66 28.94
CA MET A 1 26.88 13.45 28.52
C MET A 1 26.02 12.25 28.91
N GLY A 2 25.25 11.69 27.97
CA GLY A 2 24.33 10.58 28.24
C GLY A 2 25.04 9.23 28.33
N ALA A 3 24.50 8.31 29.11
CA ALA A 3 25.08 6.98 29.33
C ALA A 3 25.05 6.13 28.04
N LEU A 4 26.17 5.45 27.73
CA LEU A 4 26.26 4.49 26.64
C LEU A 4 25.50 3.21 27.03
N GLN A 5 24.64 2.72 26.12
CA GLN A 5 23.89 1.48 26.31
C GLN A 5 24.87 0.29 26.36
N PRO A 6 24.94 -0.46 27.46
CA PRO A 6 25.78 -1.65 27.56
C PRO A 6 25.18 -2.76 26.69
N GLY A 7 25.89 -3.17 25.63
CA GLY A 7 25.45 -4.27 24.76
C GLY A 7 25.82 -4.11 23.29
N LEU A 8 26.13 -2.88 22.84
CA LEU A 8 26.73 -2.72 21.50
C LEU A 8 28.23 -3.00 21.55
N PRO A 9 28.78 -3.81 20.63
CA PRO A 9 30.22 -3.92 20.47
C PRO A 9 30.77 -2.52 20.17
N SER A 10 31.84 -2.15 20.88
CA SER A 10 32.58 -0.91 20.65
C SER A 10 32.81 -0.72 19.14
N PRO A 11 32.48 0.44 18.55
CA PRO A 11 32.67 0.72 17.12
C PRO A 11 34.12 0.51 16.63
N VAL A 12 35.07 0.45 17.57
CA VAL A 12 36.50 0.22 17.35
C VAL A 12 36.81 -1.23 16.90
N MET A 13 35.86 -2.17 16.98
CA MET A 13 36.02 -3.54 16.47
C MET A 13 35.75 -3.69 14.97
N LEU A 14 35.26 -2.65 14.28
CA LEU A 14 35.24 -2.61 12.82
C LEU A 14 36.67 -2.33 12.34
N LEU A 15 37.49 -3.39 12.27
CA LEU A 15 38.86 -3.39 11.78
C LEU A 15 38.97 -2.53 10.49
N GLU A 16 39.94 -1.60 10.45
CA GLU A 16 40.16 -0.56 9.41
C GLU A 16 40.33 -1.08 7.96
N LYS A 17 40.16 -2.38 7.70
CA LYS A 17 40.38 -3.05 6.40
C LYS A 17 39.27 -4.03 6.02
N TRP A 18 38.06 -3.88 6.55
CA TRP A 18 36.92 -4.69 6.12
C TRP A 18 36.18 -3.98 4.97
N GLU A 19 36.00 -4.67 3.86
CA GLU A 19 35.09 -4.27 2.77
C GLU A 19 33.66 -4.26 3.33
N LEU A 20 33.17 -3.08 3.69
CA LEU A 20 31.83 -2.91 4.26
C LEU A 20 30.79 -3.11 3.15
N LEU A 21 30.14 -4.28 3.14
CA LEU A 21 28.96 -4.53 2.33
C LEU A 21 27.74 -3.91 3.03
N ILE A 22 27.38 -2.68 2.65
CA ILE A 22 26.16 -2.04 3.10
C ILE A 22 25.00 -2.62 2.30
N ILE A 23 24.29 -3.58 2.90
CA ILE A 23 23.05 -4.12 2.34
C ILE A 23 21.93 -3.22 2.82
N ASP A 24 21.33 -2.44 1.91
CA ASP A 24 20.11 -1.72 2.22
C ASP A 24 18.97 -2.73 2.45
N LEU A 25 18.57 -2.87 3.71
CA LEU A 25 17.52 -3.81 4.11
C LEU A 25 16.16 -3.40 3.54
N LYS A 26 15.98 -2.12 3.17
CA LYS A 26 14.76 -1.61 2.57
C LYS A 26 14.59 -2.07 1.11
N ASP A 27 15.68 -2.20 0.35
CA ASP A 27 15.68 -2.85 -0.97
C ASP A 27 15.75 -4.39 -0.90
N CYS A 28 16.36 -4.97 0.16
CA CYS A 28 16.51 -6.43 0.29
C CYS A 28 15.30 -7.16 0.89
N PHE A 29 14.36 -6.45 1.54
CA PHE A 29 13.13 -7.05 2.05
C PHE A 29 12.14 -7.49 0.94
N PHE A 30 12.34 -7.05 -0.30
CA PHE A 30 11.43 -7.35 -1.42
C PHE A 30 11.90 -8.48 -2.34
N THR A 31 13.05 -9.10 -2.08
CA THR A 31 13.58 -10.23 -2.90
C THR A 31 13.45 -11.59 -2.19
N ILE A 32 12.50 -11.73 -1.28
CA ILE A 32 12.03 -13.06 -0.86
C ILE A 32 10.70 -13.27 -1.58
N PRO A 33 10.56 -14.27 -2.48
CA PRO A 33 9.28 -14.54 -3.09
C PRO A 33 8.29 -14.90 -1.98
N LEU A 34 7.32 -14.02 -1.74
CA LEU A 34 6.21 -14.29 -0.85
C LEU A 34 5.52 -15.57 -1.33
N HIS A 35 5.33 -16.51 -0.41
CA HIS A 35 4.57 -17.71 -0.67
C HIS A 35 3.14 -17.31 -1.05
N PRO A 36 2.53 -17.89 -2.10
CA PRO A 36 1.19 -17.50 -2.53
C PRO A 36 0.12 -17.65 -1.44
N ASP A 37 0.32 -18.54 -0.46
CA ASP A 37 -0.57 -18.69 0.71
C ASP A 37 -0.32 -17.68 1.83
N ASP A 38 0.84 -17.01 1.90
CA ASP A 38 1.11 -15.91 2.85
C ASP A 38 0.72 -14.52 2.27
N SER A 39 0.26 -14.51 1.02
CA SER A 39 -0.31 -13.33 0.38
C SER A 39 -1.80 -13.26 0.73
N ASP A 40 -2.13 -12.84 1.95
CA ASP A 40 -3.49 -12.50 2.39
C ASP A 40 -4.03 -11.26 1.64
N SER A 41 -4.16 -11.37 0.33
CA SER A 41 -4.96 -10.48 -0.50
C SER A 41 -5.61 -11.32 -1.59
N THR A 42 -6.58 -12.13 -1.17
CA THR A 42 -7.63 -12.57 -2.08
C THR A 42 -8.20 -11.32 -2.77
N PRO A 43 -8.20 -11.23 -4.11
CA PRO A 43 -8.64 -10.03 -4.83
C PRO A 43 -10.11 -9.64 -4.62
N VAL A 44 -10.88 -10.47 -3.89
CA VAL A 44 -12.33 -10.36 -3.77
C VAL A 44 -12.74 -9.34 -2.70
N GLN A 45 -12.00 -9.23 -1.59
CA GLN A 45 -12.36 -8.33 -0.47
C GLN A 45 -11.84 -6.89 -0.65
N GLN A 46 -10.71 -6.70 -1.33
CA GLN A 46 -10.22 -5.35 -1.62
C GLN A 46 -11.17 -4.60 -2.57
N GLN A 47 -11.82 -5.32 -3.49
CA GLN A 47 -12.73 -4.75 -4.47
C GLN A 47 -14.06 -4.31 -3.84
N SER A 48 -14.63 -5.08 -2.90
CA SER A 48 -15.86 -4.69 -2.21
C SER A 48 -15.69 -3.41 -1.39
N ASN A 49 -14.55 -3.27 -0.68
CA ASN A 49 -14.30 -2.09 0.15
C ASN A 49 -14.07 -0.84 -0.71
N ALA A 50 -13.30 -0.95 -1.79
CA ALA A 50 -13.04 0.16 -2.71
C ALA A 50 -14.31 0.63 -3.43
N LEU A 51 -15.21 -0.30 -3.78
CA LEU A 51 -16.50 0.01 -4.41
C LEU A 51 -17.46 0.71 -3.43
N GLN A 52 -17.53 0.25 -2.19
CA GLN A 52 -18.34 0.89 -1.15
C GLN A 52 -17.86 2.34 -0.89
N SER A 53 -16.56 2.54 -0.67
CA SER A 53 -16.00 3.88 -0.48
C SER A 53 -16.21 4.79 -1.69
N ALA A 54 -16.10 4.24 -2.92
CA ALA A 54 -16.40 4.98 -4.14
C ALA A 54 -17.88 5.40 -4.22
N SER A 55 -18.80 4.52 -3.81
CA SER A 55 -20.23 4.82 -3.74
C SER A 55 -20.53 5.91 -2.71
N GLU A 56 -19.97 5.81 -1.50
CA GLU A 56 -20.16 6.83 -0.46
C GLU A 56 -19.60 8.17 -0.92
N SER A 57 -18.37 8.19 -1.45
CA SER A 57 -17.76 9.40 -1.98
C SER A 57 -18.58 10.03 -3.12
N HIS A 58 -19.16 9.20 -4.00
CA HIS A 58 -20.07 9.67 -5.03
C HIS A 58 -21.34 10.27 -4.44
N SER A 59 -21.94 9.67 -3.41
CA SER A 59 -23.12 10.22 -2.73
C SER A 59 -22.86 11.58 -2.07
N PHE A 60 -21.63 11.84 -1.61
CA PHE A 60 -21.28 13.13 -0.99
C PHE A 60 -20.94 14.22 -2.01
N PHE A 61 -20.25 13.87 -3.10
CA PHE A 61 -19.60 14.84 -3.99
C PHE A 61 -20.06 14.75 -5.45
N HIS A 62 -20.94 13.81 -5.79
CA HIS A 62 -21.40 13.52 -7.15
C HIS A 62 -20.27 13.47 -8.18
N GLN A 63 -19.17 12.79 -7.82
CA GLN A 63 -17.97 12.74 -8.66
C GLN A 63 -18.21 11.89 -9.92
N SER A 64 -17.64 12.30 -11.07
CA SER A 64 -17.75 11.52 -12.31
C SER A 64 -17.09 10.13 -12.22
N ALA A 65 -17.54 9.18 -13.05
CA ALA A 65 -16.96 7.83 -13.14
C ALA A 65 -15.44 7.83 -13.40
N ARG A 66 -14.94 8.84 -14.13
CA ARG A 66 -13.50 9.00 -14.40
C ARG A 66 -12.72 9.39 -13.14
N ALA A 67 -13.31 10.18 -12.26
CA ALA A 67 -12.72 10.54 -10.98
C ALA A 67 -12.71 9.35 -10.02
N LEU A 68 -13.83 8.62 -9.91
CA LEU A 68 -13.92 7.43 -9.05
C LEU A 68 -12.91 6.33 -9.43
N LYS A 69 -12.77 6.04 -10.73
CA LYS A 69 -11.72 5.12 -11.22
C LYS A 69 -10.31 5.55 -10.80
N ARG A 70 -10.02 6.85 -10.86
CA ARG A 70 -8.68 7.39 -10.53
C ARG A 70 -8.42 7.40 -9.03
N GLN A 71 -9.43 7.71 -8.22
CA GLN A 71 -9.30 7.84 -6.76
C GLN A 71 -9.33 6.47 -6.05
N PHE A 72 -10.19 5.56 -6.50
CA PHE A 72 -10.44 4.29 -5.80
C PHE A 72 -9.88 3.06 -6.54
N GLY A 73 -9.25 3.24 -7.72
CA GLY A 73 -8.66 2.13 -8.48
C GLY A 73 -9.67 1.11 -9.02
N ILE A 74 -10.96 1.44 -9.01
CA ILE A 74 -12.05 0.55 -9.45
C ILE A 74 -12.15 0.45 -10.97
N THR A 75 -12.87 -0.56 -11.49
CA THR A 75 -13.01 -0.71 -12.94
C THR A 75 -13.89 0.40 -13.53
N ARG A 76 -13.76 0.63 -14.83
CA ARG A 76 -14.62 1.61 -15.52
C ARG A 76 -16.09 1.20 -15.50
N ALA A 77 -16.37 -0.11 -15.53
CA ALA A 77 -17.72 -0.64 -15.47
C ALA A 77 -18.35 -0.33 -14.11
N ASP A 78 -17.63 -0.59 -13.02
CA ASP A 78 -18.13 -0.34 -11.68
C ASP A 78 -18.33 1.15 -11.40
N ALA A 79 -17.36 1.99 -11.81
CA ALA A 79 -17.50 3.44 -11.70
C ALA A 79 -18.69 3.97 -12.49
N GLY A 80 -19.00 3.35 -13.64
CA GLY A 80 -20.20 3.65 -14.43
C GLY A 80 -21.47 3.21 -13.72
N ALA A 81 -21.48 2.03 -13.09
CA ALA A 81 -22.61 1.52 -12.33
C ALA A 81 -22.96 2.42 -11.13
N ILE A 82 -21.95 2.95 -10.43
CA ILE A 82 -22.17 3.90 -9.32
C ILE A 82 -22.88 5.17 -9.79
N VAL A 83 -22.41 5.75 -10.91
CA VAL A 83 -23.03 6.96 -11.48
C VAL A 83 -24.44 6.66 -12.00
N ALA A 84 -24.63 5.52 -12.68
CA ALA A 84 -25.93 5.12 -13.22
C ALA A 84 -26.97 4.78 -12.13
N ALA A 85 -26.52 4.37 -10.95
CA ALA A 85 -27.40 4.10 -9.81
C ALA A 85 -27.82 5.37 -9.04
N CYS A 86 -27.18 6.51 -9.30
CA CYS A 86 -27.47 7.77 -8.61
C CYS A 86 -28.68 8.49 -9.25
N PRO A 87 -29.75 8.79 -8.49
CA PRO A 87 -30.97 9.41 -9.05
C PRO A 87 -30.76 10.84 -9.57
N ASP A 88 -29.74 11.55 -9.07
CA ASP A 88 -29.43 12.92 -9.46
C ASP A 88 -28.43 13.02 -10.63
N CYS A 89 -27.71 11.93 -10.92
CA CYS A 89 -26.63 11.88 -11.92
C CYS A 89 -26.89 10.92 -13.10
N ALA A 90 -27.95 10.11 -13.03
CA ALA A 90 -28.35 9.17 -14.08
C ALA A 90 -28.88 9.86 -15.35
#